data_AF-A0A6P1AAT5-F1
#
_entry.id   AF-A0A6P1AAT5-F1
#
_cell.length_a   1.000
_cell.length_b   1.000
_cell.length_c   1.000
_cell.angle_alpha   90.00
_cell.angle_beta   90.00
_cell.angle_gamma   90.00
#
_symmetry.space_group_name_H-M   'P 1'
#
loop_
_entity.id
_entity.type
_entity.pdbx_description
1 polymer ?
#
loop_
_entity_poly.entity_id
_entity_poly.type
_entity_poly.pdbx_seq_one_letter_code
_entity_poly.pdbx_strand_id
1 'polypeptide(L)'
;MVLESCIEIVKEKITRKRVVFHGVNFYLSEAYLEQIELARETGAKLNLSRPFLTDWRYYALFDEQNRFQSGLTFSTYYEQGNSNIPLMRSVISLDGDILHQIANDCLSLPDFALKITSAHYWLIEQLLAQLRLEAQNWLNWFSWGLSLIIVAVTVLGNLEKLLPINPITLLAPLLMAWLLQVGIKRLLLLILPHFRRWLLRQLLFGMFSQSPQKRKFVLRLLGRLGI
;
A
#
# COMPACT_ATOMS: atom_id res chain seq x y z
N MET A 1 7.81 -0.49 -16.89
CA MET A 1 9.11 0.20 -16.81
C MET A 1 9.86 -0.34 -15.59
N VAL A 2 11.11 -0.78 -15.76
CA VAL A 2 11.89 -1.42 -14.67
C VAL A 2 12.83 -0.37 -14.08
N LEU A 3 12.27 0.47 -13.20
CA LEU A 3 13.00 1.43 -12.38
C LEU A 3 13.34 0.84 -11.00
N GLU A 4 13.02 -0.43 -10.75
CA GLU A 4 13.29 -1.08 -9.46
C GLU A 4 14.79 -1.12 -9.12
N SER A 5 15.68 -1.13 -10.13
CA SER A 5 17.12 -1.13 -9.93
C SER A 5 17.67 0.14 -9.29
N CYS A 6 16.96 1.27 -9.39
CA CYS A 6 17.37 2.51 -8.74
C CYS A 6 16.86 2.61 -7.29
N ILE A 7 16.09 1.65 -6.80
CA ILE A 7 15.44 1.68 -5.49
C ILE A 7 16.00 0.57 -4.60
N GLU A 8 16.60 0.95 -3.49
CA GLU A 8 17.11 0.00 -2.50
C GLU A 8 16.42 0.18 -1.15
N ILE A 9 15.92 -0.93 -0.59
CA ILE A 9 15.48 -0.98 0.81
C ILE A 9 16.70 -1.22 1.69
N VAL A 10 17.12 -0.18 2.42
CA VAL A 10 18.28 -0.25 3.31
C VAL A 10 17.89 -0.97 4.58
N LYS A 11 18.47 -2.16 4.76
CA LYS A 11 18.25 -3.00 5.92
C LYS A 11 19.55 -3.55 6.46
N GLU A 12 19.71 -3.50 7.78
CA GLU A 12 20.88 -4.01 8.47
C GLU A 12 20.52 -5.22 9.32
N LYS A 13 21.23 -6.33 9.13
CA LYS A 13 20.97 -7.55 9.89
C LYS A 13 21.86 -7.61 11.13
N ILE A 14 21.37 -7.08 12.25
CA ILE A 14 22.09 -7.11 13.54
C ILE A 14 22.18 -8.54 14.10
N THR A 15 21.18 -9.40 13.88
CA THR A 15 21.21 -10.79 14.40
C THR A 15 20.42 -11.74 13.50
N ARG A 16 20.54 -13.06 13.71
CA ARG A 16 19.74 -14.08 12.98
C ARG A 16 18.22 -13.83 12.99
N LYS A 17 17.70 -13.08 13.97
CA LYS A 17 16.28 -12.73 14.12
C LYS A 17 15.97 -11.22 14.10
N ARG A 18 16.98 -10.35 13.96
CA ARG A 18 16.81 -8.88 14.01
C ARG A 18 17.33 -8.24 12.74
N VAL A 19 16.46 -7.46 12.10
CA VAL A 19 16.75 -6.66 10.91
C VAL A 19 16.27 -5.24 11.20
N VAL A 20 17.16 -4.27 11.06
CA VAL A 20 16.86 -2.84 11.19
C VAL A 20 16.57 -2.28 9.84
N PHE A 21 15.46 -1.56 9.73
CA PHE A 21 15.12 -0.81 8.53
C PHE A 21 15.58 0.63 8.73
N HIS A 22 16.43 1.11 7.83
CA HIS A 22 16.98 2.47 7.88
C HIS A 22 16.23 3.43 6.95
N GLY A 23 15.62 2.91 5.88
CA GLY A 23 14.92 3.72 4.90
C GLY A 23 14.93 3.10 3.52
N VAL A 24 14.52 3.90 2.54
CA VAL A 24 14.65 3.61 1.12
C VAL A 24 15.66 4.57 0.51
N ASN A 25 16.63 4.03 -0.22
CA ASN A 25 17.57 4.81 -1.00
C ASN A 25 17.16 4.80 -2.47
N PHE A 26 17.30 5.96 -3.12
CA PHE A 26 17.16 6.13 -4.55
C PHE A 26 18.53 6.46 -5.13
N TYR A 27 19.00 5.68 -6.09
CA TYR A 27 20.26 5.91 -6.81
C TYR A 27 19.93 6.42 -8.20
N LEU A 28 20.03 7.73 -8.38
CA LEU A 28 19.66 8.39 -9.63
C LEU A 28 20.91 8.64 -10.47
N SER A 29 20.84 8.25 -11.72
CA SER A 29 21.77 8.63 -12.77
C SER A 29 21.02 9.46 -13.81
N GLU A 30 21.74 10.09 -14.72
CA GLU A 30 21.12 10.86 -15.81
C GLU A 30 20.11 10.03 -16.61
N ALA A 31 20.46 8.78 -16.92
CA ALA A 31 19.57 7.85 -17.61
C ALA A 31 18.28 7.52 -16.83
N TYR A 32 18.35 7.44 -15.50
CA TYR A 32 17.15 7.23 -14.67
C TYR A 32 16.29 8.49 -14.58
N LEU A 33 16.90 9.69 -14.61
CA LEU A 33 16.14 10.94 -14.58
C LEU A 33 15.31 11.13 -15.84
N GLU A 34 15.88 10.90 -17.02
CA GLU A 34 15.15 10.95 -18.29
C GLU A 34 14.00 9.94 -18.32
N GLN A 35 14.26 8.74 -17.81
CA GLN A 35 13.27 7.68 -17.69
C GLN A 35 12.11 8.07 -16.77
N ILE A 36 12.39 8.67 -15.62
CA ILE A 36 11.37 9.14 -14.68
C ILE A 36 10.57 10.31 -15.28
N GLU A 37 11.23 11.22 -15.98
CA GLU A 37 10.58 12.35 -16.65
C GLU A 37 9.59 11.86 -17.72
N LEU A 38 10.02 10.94 -18.58
CA LEU A 38 9.15 10.31 -19.58
C LEU A 38 7.99 9.53 -18.93
N ALA A 39 8.26 8.79 -17.86
CA ALA A 39 7.24 8.06 -17.13
C ALA A 39 6.18 9.00 -16.52
N ARG A 40 6.62 10.15 -16.00
CA ARG A 40 5.74 11.17 -15.43
C ARG A 40 4.85 11.79 -16.49
N GLU A 41 5.40 12.17 -17.65
CA GLU A 41 4.64 12.75 -18.77
C GLU A 41 3.60 11.79 -19.34
N THR A 42 3.95 10.51 -19.43
CA THR A 42 3.06 9.46 -19.94
C THR A 42 2.07 8.93 -18.90
N GLY A 43 2.15 9.38 -17.64
CA GLY A 43 1.33 8.88 -16.54
C GLY A 43 1.61 7.40 -16.19
N ALA A 44 2.78 6.89 -16.58
CA ALA A 44 3.17 5.51 -16.34
C ALA A 44 3.38 5.26 -14.84
N LYS A 45 2.92 4.11 -14.37
CA LYS A 45 3.14 3.66 -12.99
C LYS A 45 4.43 2.87 -12.87
N LEU A 46 5.07 3.00 -11.71
CA LEU A 46 6.22 2.17 -11.35
C LEU A 46 5.77 0.71 -11.21
N ASN A 47 6.46 -0.21 -11.88
CA ASN A 47 6.22 -1.64 -11.73
C ASN A 47 7.28 -2.24 -10.81
N LEU A 48 6.87 -2.64 -9.61
CA LEU A 48 7.75 -3.26 -8.62
C LEU A 48 7.47 -4.75 -8.50
N SER A 49 8.52 -5.54 -8.29
CA SER A 49 8.41 -6.96 -8.07
C SER A 49 7.57 -7.27 -6.82
N ARG A 50 6.80 -8.38 -6.86
CA ARG A 50 6.02 -8.84 -5.70
C ARG A 50 6.87 -9.08 -4.45
N PRO A 51 8.10 -9.65 -4.53
CA PRO A 51 8.98 -9.77 -3.38
C PRO A 51 9.33 -8.40 -2.78
N PHE A 52 9.69 -7.42 -3.60
CA PHE A 52 9.99 -6.07 -3.15
C PHE A 52 8.80 -5.44 -2.46
N LEU A 53 7.61 -5.49 -3.06
CA LEU A 53 6.37 -4.96 -2.48
C LEU A 53 6.04 -5.58 -1.12
N THR A 54 6.28 -6.89 -0.97
CA THR A 54 6.03 -7.59 0.29
C THR A 54 6.98 -7.11 1.39
N ASP A 55 8.26 -6.96 1.05
CA ASP A 55 9.26 -6.45 1.99
C ASP A 55 9.02 -4.97 2.29
N TRP A 56 8.70 -4.14 1.29
CA TRP A 56 8.33 -2.73 1.43
C TRP A 56 7.15 -2.56 2.40
N ARG A 57 6.05 -3.29 2.20
CA ARG A 57 4.88 -3.24 3.09
C ARG A 57 5.20 -3.71 4.50
N TYR A 58 6.07 -4.71 4.65
CA TYR A 58 6.50 -5.18 5.97
C TYR A 58 7.27 -4.07 6.70
N TYR A 59 8.32 -3.55 6.08
CA TYR A 59 9.20 -2.60 6.74
C TYR A 59 8.55 -1.24 6.94
N ALA A 60 7.69 -0.80 6.01
CA ALA A 60 6.96 0.45 6.14
C ALA A 60 5.97 0.47 7.31
N LEU A 61 5.57 -0.71 7.81
CA LEU A 61 4.65 -0.85 8.94
C LEU A 61 5.38 -1.17 10.24
N PHE A 62 6.49 -1.90 10.19
CA PHE A 62 7.13 -2.48 11.37
C PHE A 62 8.62 -2.13 11.48
N ASP A 63 9.03 -1.69 12.67
CA ASP A 63 10.42 -1.42 13.04
C ASP A 63 11.21 -2.71 13.42
N GLU A 64 12.48 -2.54 13.76
CA GLU A 64 13.39 -3.62 14.14
C GLU A 64 12.97 -4.40 15.40
N GLN A 65 12.25 -3.73 16.32
CA GLN A 65 11.67 -4.33 17.52
C GLN A 65 10.25 -4.84 17.26
N ASN A 66 9.82 -4.87 16.00
CA ASN A 66 8.50 -5.33 15.58
C ASN A 66 7.36 -4.46 16.15
N ARG A 67 7.68 -3.22 16.53
CA ARG A 67 6.76 -2.13 16.85
C ARG A 67 6.42 -1.39 15.56
N PHE A 68 5.50 -0.44 15.63
CA PHE A 68 5.19 0.36 14.45
C PHE A 68 6.31 1.34 14.15
N GLN A 69 6.63 1.45 12.86
CA GLN A 69 7.65 2.36 12.41
C GLN A 69 7.21 3.81 12.66
N SER A 70 8.02 4.58 13.39
CA SER A 70 7.71 5.98 13.75
C SER A 70 7.74 6.94 12.54
N GLY A 71 8.44 6.57 11.47
CA GLY A 71 8.47 7.32 10.23
C GLY A 71 9.28 6.65 9.12
N LEU A 72 8.99 7.02 7.88
CA LEU A 72 9.66 6.54 6.68
C LEU A 72 10.75 7.52 6.27
N THR A 73 11.97 7.04 6.08
CA THR A 73 13.06 7.84 5.52
C THR A 73 13.29 7.43 4.07
N PHE A 74 13.34 8.43 3.19
CA PHE A 74 13.69 8.30 1.78
C PHE A 74 14.93 9.15 1.52
N SER A 75 15.98 8.57 0.93
CA SER A 75 17.21 9.30 0.63
C SER A 75 17.55 9.16 -0.85
N THR A 76 17.84 10.26 -1.53
CA THR A 76 18.33 10.26 -2.92
C THR A 76 19.82 10.49 -2.95
N TYR A 77 20.49 9.64 -3.71
CA TYR A 77 21.87 9.73 -4.10
C TYR A 77 21.94 9.94 -5.61
N TYR A 78 22.94 10.69 -6.04
CA TYR A 78 23.27 10.82 -7.46
C TYR A 78 24.55 10.06 -7.76
N GLU A 79 24.50 9.22 -8.78
CA GLU A 79 25.64 8.44 -9.27
C GLU A 79 26.54 9.36 -10.09
N GLN A 80 27.68 9.76 -9.52
CA GLN A 80 28.71 10.51 -10.23
C GLN A 80 29.99 9.69 -10.26
N GLY A 81 30.23 9.03 -11.40
CA GLY A 81 31.37 8.11 -11.58
C GLY A 81 31.26 6.89 -10.66
N ASN A 82 32.26 6.69 -9.79
CA ASN A 82 32.29 5.59 -8.81
C ASN A 82 31.75 5.96 -7.43
N SER A 83 31.21 7.17 -7.26
CA SER A 83 30.73 7.68 -5.97
C SER A 83 29.25 8.03 -6.01
N ASN A 84 28.55 7.70 -4.92
CA ASN A 84 27.16 8.06 -4.70
C ASN A 84 27.08 9.28 -3.79
N ILE A 85 26.71 10.42 -4.37
CA ILE A 85 26.65 11.69 -3.64
C ILE A 85 25.26 11.85 -3.05
N PRO A 86 25.12 12.00 -1.72
CA PRO A 86 23.82 12.24 -1.10
C PRO A 86 23.30 13.63 -1.48
N LEU A 87 22.12 13.69 -2.10
CA LEU A 87 21.53 14.96 -2.56
C LEU A 87 20.31 15.39 -1.74
N MET A 88 19.47 14.44 -1.35
CA MET A 88 18.20 14.76 -0.70
C MET A 88 17.79 13.67 0.28
N ARG A 89 17.13 14.07 1.35
CA ARG A 89 16.50 13.16 2.31
C ARG A 89 15.14 13.71 2.72
N SER A 90 14.13 12.84 2.69
CA SER A 90 12.78 13.13 3.16
C SER A 90 12.42 12.15 4.27
N VAL A 91 11.98 12.66 5.41
CA VAL A 91 11.50 11.87 6.54
C VAL A 91 10.03 12.18 6.73
N ILE A 92 9.18 11.16 6.61
CA ILE A 92 7.72 11.25 6.80
C ILE A 92 7.38 10.54 8.10
N SER A 93 6.99 11.30 9.12
CA SER A 93 6.54 10.76 10.40
C SER A 93 5.13 10.20 10.30
N LEU A 94 4.76 9.30 11.23
CA LEU A 94 3.40 8.77 11.34
C LEU A 94 2.34 9.84 11.56
N ASP A 95 2.71 10.93 12.23
CA ASP A 95 1.82 12.06 12.53
C ASP A 95 1.56 12.95 11.29
N GLY A 96 2.21 12.65 10.17
CA GLY A 96 2.10 13.40 8.92
C GLY A 96 3.11 14.54 8.80
N ASP A 97 3.98 14.72 9.80
CA ASP A 97 5.09 15.66 9.70
C ASP A 97 6.08 15.20 8.63
N ILE A 98 6.47 16.12 7.75
CA ILE A 98 7.41 15.86 6.68
C ILE A 98 8.61 16.78 6.85
N LEU A 99 9.79 16.19 6.96
CA LEU A 99 11.05 16.91 7.04
C LEU A 99 11.87 16.63 5.78
N HIS A 100 12.30 17.70 5.11
CA HIS A 100 13.14 17.64 3.92
C HIS A 100 14.53 18.22 4.22
N GLN A 101 15.56 17.49 3.82
CA GLN A 101 16.96 17.92 3.85
C GLN A 101 17.49 17.85 2.43
N ILE A 102 18.04 18.95 1.94
CA ILE A 102 18.60 19.07 0.59
C ILE A 102 20.06 19.48 0.74
N ALA A 103 20.96 18.84 0.00
CA ALA A 103 22.37 19.18 -0.01
C ALA A 103 22.57 20.59 -0.59
N ASN A 104 23.39 21.41 0.07
CA ASN A 104 23.65 22.78 -0.35
C ASN A 104 24.23 22.85 -1.78
N ASP A 105 25.07 21.88 -2.14
CA ASP A 105 25.69 21.80 -3.47
C ASP A 105 24.65 21.65 -4.59
N CYS A 106 23.51 21.03 -4.29
CA CYS A 106 22.39 20.89 -5.23
C CYS A 106 21.74 22.27 -5.52
N LEU A 107 21.68 23.17 -4.53
CA LEU A 107 21.05 24.48 -4.66
C LEU A 107 21.78 25.43 -5.62
N SER A 108 23.04 25.14 -5.93
CA SER A 108 23.86 25.95 -6.84
C SER A 108 23.48 25.77 -8.31
N LEU A 109 22.75 24.69 -8.65
CA LEU A 109 22.31 24.36 -10.01
C LEU A 109 20.78 24.20 -10.02
N PRO A 110 20.00 25.28 -10.24
CA PRO A 110 18.55 25.29 -10.03
C PRO A 110 17.81 24.27 -10.92
N ASP A 111 18.20 24.15 -12.19
CA ASP A 111 17.55 23.22 -13.13
C ASP A 111 17.80 21.76 -12.74
N PHE A 112 19.02 21.44 -12.31
CA PHE A 112 19.37 20.12 -11.83
C PHE A 112 18.64 19.78 -10.53
N ALA A 113 18.61 20.72 -9.58
CA ALA A 113 17.89 20.57 -8.32
C ALA A 113 16.41 20.28 -8.55
N LEU A 114 15.77 20.99 -9.49
CA LEU A 114 14.37 20.78 -9.83
C LEU A 114 14.14 19.39 -10.43
N LYS A 115 15.01 18.95 -11.35
CA LYS A 115 14.94 17.59 -11.91
C LYS A 115 15.04 16.52 -10.82
N ILE A 116 16.07 16.56 -9.98
CA ILE A 116 16.28 15.62 -8.89
C ILE A 116 15.12 15.62 -7.91
N THR A 117 14.67 16.80 -7.49
CA THR A 117 13.59 16.96 -6.51
C THR A 117 12.28 16.39 -7.07
N SER A 118 11.99 16.67 -8.33
CA SER A 118 10.79 16.16 -8.99
C SER A 118 10.81 14.63 -9.12
N ALA A 119 11.97 14.04 -9.43
CA ALA A 119 12.15 12.60 -9.49
C ALA A 119 12.02 11.96 -8.10
N HIS A 120 12.62 12.56 -7.07
CA HIS A 120 12.52 12.10 -5.69
C HIS A 120 11.08 12.04 -5.20
N TYR A 121 10.30 13.12 -5.38
CA TYR A 121 8.91 13.14 -4.97
C TYR A 121 8.03 12.17 -5.76
N TRP A 122 8.26 12.06 -7.07
CA TRP A 122 7.54 11.10 -7.89
C TRP A 122 7.78 9.66 -7.42
N LEU A 123 9.02 9.27 -7.13
CA LEU A 123 9.34 7.94 -6.60
C LEU A 123 8.69 7.67 -5.24
N ILE A 124 8.71 8.66 -4.33
CA ILE A 124 8.00 8.57 -3.05
C ILE A 124 6.52 8.34 -3.27
N GLU A 125 5.89 9.13 -4.16
CA GLU A 125 4.47 9.00 -4.47
C GLU A 125 4.15 7.62 -5.01
N GLN A 126 4.94 7.09 -5.94
CA GLN A 126 4.75 5.74 -6.49
C GLN A 126 4.84 4.66 -5.39
N LEU A 127 5.83 4.76 -4.49
CA LEU A 127 5.99 3.81 -3.39
C LEU A 127 4.87 3.89 -2.36
N LEU A 128 4.43 5.10 -2.00
CA LEU A 128 3.33 5.32 -1.07
C LEU A 128 1.98 4.91 -1.68
N ALA A 129 1.78 5.15 -2.98
CA ALA A 129 0.60 4.70 -3.71
C ALA A 129 0.46 3.18 -3.69
N GLN A 130 1.57 2.45 -3.79
CA GLN A 130 1.58 0.98 -3.69
C GLN A 130 1.43 0.45 -2.26
N LEU A 131 1.63 1.33 -1.26
CA LEU A 131 1.34 1.06 0.14
C LEU A 131 -0.13 1.28 0.49
N ARG A 132 -0.88 2.06 -0.33
CA ARG A 132 -2.32 2.23 -0.16
C ARG A 132 -2.99 0.88 -0.37
N LEU A 133 -3.38 0.30 0.75
CA LEU A 133 -4.25 -0.86 0.85
C LEU A 133 -5.50 -0.60 -0.01
N GLU A 134 -5.60 -1.21 -1.20
CA GLU A 134 -6.75 -1.06 -2.11
C GLU A 134 -7.94 -1.86 -1.59
N ALA A 135 -8.44 -1.49 -0.41
CA ALA A 135 -9.57 -2.13 0.25
C ALA A 135 -10.88 -2.03 -0.57
N GLN A 136 -10.94 -1.15 -1.57
CA GLN A 136 -12.12 -0.90 -2.40
C GLN A 136 -12.58 -2.14 -3.19
N ASN A 137 -11.64 -2.91 -3.75
CA ASN A 137 -11.98 -4.11 -4.53
C ASN A 137 -12.41 -5.26 -3.61
N TRP A 138 -11.73 -5.42 -2.48
CA TRP A 138 -12.09 -6.37 -1.44
C TRP A 138 -13.49 -6.08 -0.88
N LEU A 139 -13.81 -4.80 -0.65
CA LEU A 139 -15.13 -4.35 -0.20
C LEU A 139 -16.24 -4.69 -1.18
N ASN A 140 -16.02 -4.50 -2.48
CA ASN A 140 -17.00 -4.87 -3.50
C ASN A 140 -17.22 -6.39 -3.50
N TRP A 141 -16.14 -7.19 -3.45
CA TRP A 141 -16.23 -8.66 -3.41
C TRP A 141 -16.95 -9.16 -2.14
N PHE A 142 -16.61 -8.61 -0.97
CA PHE A 142 -17.27 -8.94 0.29
C PHE A 142 -18.75 -8.51 0.31
N SER A 143 -19.07 -7.33 -0.22
CA SER A 143 -20.45 -6.85 -0.30
C SER A 143 -21.32 -7.75 -1.19
N TRP A 144 -20.77 -8.18 -2.33
CA TRP A 144 -21.43 -9.15 -3.21
C TRP A 144 -21.67 -10.49 -2.51
N GLY A 145 -20.65 -11.03 -1.85
CA GLY A 145 -20.76 -12.29 -1.12
C GLY A 145 -21.81 -12.23 -0.01
N LEU A 146 -21.79 -11.16 0.80
CA LEU A 146 -22.73 -11.00 1.91
C LEU A 146 -24.17 -10.81 1.41
N SER A 147 -24.38 -10.03 0.34
CA SER A 147 -25.71 -9.84 -0.25
C SER A 147 -26.27 -11.15 -0.79
N LEU A 148 -25.47 -11.93 -1.53
CA LEU A 148 -25.88 -13.23 -2.06
C LEU A 148 -26.24 -14.22 -0.96
N ILE A 149 -25.46 -14.28 0.12
CA ILE A 149 -25.74 -15.18 1.25
C ILE A 149 -27.07 -14.80 1.92
N ILE A 150 -27.30 -13.52 2.17
CA ILE A 150 -28.55 -13.06 2.82
C ILE A 150 -29.76 -13.40 1.95
N VAL A 151 -29.67 -13.16 0.64
CA VAL A 151 -30.75 -13.47 -0.31
C VAL A 151 -30.96 -14.98 -0.42
N ALA A 152 -29.89 -15.77 -0.49
CA ALA A 152 -29.97 -17.23 -0.56
C ALA A 152 -30.67 -17.81 0.68
N VAL A 153 -30.30 -17.37 1.89
CA VAL A 153 -30.95 -17.79 3.14
C VAL A 153 -32.43 -17.43 3.13
N THR A 154 -32.77 -16.22 2.66
CA THR A 154 -34.15 -15.74 2.62
C THR A 154 -35.01 -16.52 1.60
N VAL A 155 -34.46 -16.84 0.43
CA VAL A 155 -35.14 -17.58 -0.64
C VAL A 155 -35.25 -19.08 -0.29
N LEU A 156 -34.19 -19.70 0.22
CA LEU A 156 -34.19 -21.10 0.67
C LEU A 156 -35.18 -21.33 1.82
N GLY A 157 -35.28 -20.38 2.76
CA GLY A 157 -36.25 -20.46 3.87
C GLY A 157 -37.72 -20.27 3.46
N ASN A 158 -37.98 -19.74 2.26
CA ASN A 158 -39.34 -19.47 1.76
C ASN A 158 -39.66 -20.24 0.46
N LEU A 159 -38.87 -21.28 0.15
CA LEU A 159 -38.89 -21.97 -1.14
C LEU A 159 -40.25 -22.62 -1.44
N GLU A 160 -40.92 -23.15 -0.41
CA GLU A 160 -42.25 -23.76 -0.50
C GLU A 160 -43.35 -22.77 -0.92
N LYS A 161 -43.18 -21.48 -0.62
CA LYS A 161 -44.15 -20.42 -0.98
C LYS A 161 -43.88 -19.80 -2.34
N LEU A 162 -42.67 -19.94 -2.87
CA LEU A 162 -42.22 -19.30 -4.13
C LEU A 162 -42.40 -20.20 -5.36
N LEU A 163 -42.52 -21.51 -5.16
CA LEU A 163 -42.71 -22.52 -6.22
C LEU A 163 -43.95 -22.31 -7.12
N PRO A 164 -45.12 -21.83 -6.63
CA PRO A 164 -46.30 -21.65 -7.48
C PRO A 164 -46.42 -20.25 -8.13
N ILE A 165 -45.43 -19.36 -8.01
CA ILE A 165 -45.60 -17.93 -8.33
C ILE A 165 -44.85 -17.53 -9.62
N ASN A 166 -45.51 -16.70 -10.44
CA ASN A 166 -45.06 -16.14 -11.72
C ASN A 166 -43.58 -15.66 -11.73
N PRO A 167 -42.87 -15.77 -12.86
CA PRO A 167 -41.44 -15.41 -12.98
C PRO A 167 -41.11 -13.95 -12.65
N ILE A 168 -42.10 -13.05 -12.74
CA ILE A 168 -41.97 -11.63 -12.34
C ILE A 168 -41.71 -11.49 -10.83
N THR A 169 -42.14 -12.44 -10.01
CA THR A 169 -41.88 -12.42 -8.56
C THR A 169 -40.46 -12.83 -8.19
N LEU A 170 -39.72 -13.44 -9.13
CA LEU A 170 -38.27 -13.68 -8.99
C LEU A 170 -37.43 -12.41 -9.23
N LEU A 171 -37.99 -11.37 -9.84
CA LEU A 171 -37.31 -10.06 -9.95
C LEU A 171 -37.26 -9.33 -8.61
N ALA A 172 -38.26 -9.51 -7.74
CA ALA A 172 -38.30 -8.88 -6.43
C ALA A 172 -37.09 -9.22 -5.53
N PRO A 173 -36.68 -10.49 -5.34
CA PRO A 173 -35.48 -10.80 -4.56
C PRO A 173 -34.19 -10.30 -5.23
N LEU A 174 -34.16 -10.19 -6.56
CA LEU A 174 -33.00 -9.66 -7.28
C LEU A 174 -32.82 -8.14 -7.06
N LEU A 175 -33.94 -7.40 -7.07
CA LEU A 175 -33.98 -5.98 -6.76
C LEU A 175 -33.66 -5.72 -5.28
N MET A 176 -34.14 -6.61 -4.40
CA MET A 176 -33.81 -6.59 -2.97
C MET A 176 -32.33 -6.86 -2.73
N ALA A 177 -31.72 -7.82 -3.44
CA ALA A 177 -30.29 -8.11 -3.40
C ALA A 177 -29.43 -6.89 -3.78
N TRP A 178 -29.85 -6.19 -4.83
CA TRP A 178 -29.17 -5.00 -5.31
C TRP A 178 -29.24 -3.84 -4.31
N LEU A 179 -30.43 -3.56 -3.74
CA LEU A 179 -30.58 -2.55 -2.69
C LEU A 179 -29.78 -2.90 -1.42
N LEU A 180 -29.78 -4.18 -1.03
CA LEU A 180 -29.02 -4.66 0.11
C LEU A 180 -27.51 -4.49 -0.11
N GLN A 181 -27.03 -4.77 -1.32
CA GLN A 181 -25.63 -4.55 -1.70
C GLN A 181 -25.22 -3.08 -1.56
N VAL A 182 -26.08 -2.15 -2.02
CA VAL A 182 -25.82 -0.70 -1.87
C VAL A 182 -25.77 -0.30 -0.39
N GLY A 183 -26.69 -0.82 0.42
CA GLY A 183 -26.72 -0.59 1.86
C GLY A 183 -25.47 -1.12 2.57
N ILE A 184 -25.12 -2.39 2.33
CA ILE A 184 -23.93 -3.04 2.87
C ILE A 184 -22.66 -2.30 2.45
N LYS A 185 -22.57 -1.87 1.19
CA LYS A 185 -21.42 -1.10 0.71
C LYS A 185 -21.26 0.23 1.44
N ARG A 186 -22.36 0.99 1.63
CA ARG A 186 -22.32 2.25 2.40
C ARG A 186 -21.93 2.00 3.86
N LEU A 187 -22.50 0.97 4.48
CA LEU A 187 -22.19 0.62 5.86
C LEU A 187 -20.73 0.20 6.02
N LEU A 188 -20.23 -0.65 5.12
CA LEU A 188 -18.83 -1.07 5.10
C LEU A 188 -17.89 0.11 4.86
N LEU A 189 -18.23 1.08 3.99
CA LEU A 189 -17.44 2.28 3.78
C LEU A 189 -17.34 3.16 5.05
N LEU A 190 -18.44 3.26 5.81
CA LEU A 190 -18.46 3.97 7.10
C LEU A 190 -17.64 3.25 8.17
N ILE A 191 -17.69 1.92 8.18
CA ILE A 191 -16.97 1.09 9.15
C ILE A 191 -15.51 0.91 8.76
N LEU A 192 -15.14 1.00 7.48
CA LEU A 192 -13.77 0.81 6.98
C LEU A 192 -12.71 1.62 7.72
N PRO A 193 -12.85 2.95 7.96
CA PRO A 193 -11.85 3.69 8.72
C PRO A 193 -11.74 3.20 10.18
N HIS A 194 -12.85 2.77 10.77
CA HIS A 194 -12.87 2.17 12.11
C HIS A 194 -12.24 0.79 12.13
N PHE A 195 -12.53 -0.07 11.15
CA PHE A 195 -11.95 -1.39 11.00
C PHE A 195 -10.47 -1.31 10.68
N ARG A 196 -10.03 -0.34 9.86
CA ARG A 196 -8.61 -0.08 9.61
C ARG A 196 -7.91 0.31 10.91
N ARG A 197 -8.49 1.22 11.69
CA ARG A 197 -7.98 1.57 13.03
C ARG A 197 -8.02 0.39 14.00
N TRP A 198 -9.04 -0.45 13.94
CA TRP A 198 -9.19 -1.64 14.79
C TRP A 198 -8.20 -2.74 14.40
N LEU A 199 -7.99 -3.01 13.11
CA LEU A 199 -7.02 -3.97 12.58
C LEU A 199 -5.60 -3.49 12.87
N LEU A 200 -5.35 -2.18 12.74
CA LEU A 200 -4.12 -1.56 13.25
C LEU A 200 -4.02 -1.77 14.77
N ARG A 201 -5.07 -1.55 15.56
CA ARG A 201 -5.08 -1.82 17.01
C ARG A 201 -4.87 -3.30 17.35
N GLN A 202 -5.37 -4.21 16.54
CA GLN A 202 -5.23 -5.66 16.75
C GLN A 202 -3.85 -6.15 16.30
N LEU A 203 -3.23 -5.49 15.33
CA LEU A 203 -1.80 -5.65 14.99
C LEU A 203 -0.89 -5.00 16.06
N LEU A 204 -1.29 -3.86 16.63
CA LEU A 204 -0.63 -3.11 17.71
C LEU A 204 -0.66 -3.85 19.05
N PHE A 205 -1.80 -4.43 19.44
CA PHE A 205 -2.05 -4.93 20.80
C PHE A 205 -2.62 -6.36 20.87
N GLY A 206 -2.97 -6.99 19.74
CA GLY A 206 -3.72 -8.25 19.72
C GLY A 206 -2.91 -9.49 19.34
N MET A 207 -3.58 -10.65 19.43
CA MET A 207 -3.11 -12.06 19.36
C MET A 207 -2.07 -12.44 18.27
N PHE A 208 -1.84 -11.60 17.26
CA PHE A 208 -0.81 -11.80 16.22
C PHE A 208 0.59 -11.29 16.60
N SER A 209 0.75 -10.74 17.81
CA SER A 209 2.01 -10.17 18.31
C SER A 209 3.15 -11.18 18.51
N GLN A 210 2.82 -12.44 18.79
CA GLN A 210 3.82 -13.36 19.34
C GLN A 210 4.75 -14.04 18.33
N SER A 211 4.54 -13.92 17.00
CA SER A 211 5.50 -14.53 16.05
C SER A 211 5.66 -13.77 14.72
N PRO A 212 6.90 -13.47 14.30
CA PRO A 212 7.20 -12.71 13.07
C PRO A 212 6.79 -13.47 11.80
N GLN A 213 6.78 -14.81 11.84
CA GLN A 213 6.37 -15.64 10.69
C GLN A 213 4.86 -15.58 10.41
N LYS A 214 4.02 -15.58 11.45
CA LYS A 214 2.56 -15.45 11.28
C LYS A 214 2.19 -14.06 10.75
N ARG A 215 2.91 -13.01 11.15
CA ARG A 215 2.74 -11.65 10.60
C ARG A 215 3.14 -11.58 9.12
N LYS A 216 4.28 -12.18 8.72
CA LYS A 216 4.70 -12.25 7.31
C LYS A 216 3.73 -13.07 6.44
N PHE A 217 3.06 -14.06 7.03
CA PHE A 217 1.98 -14.80 6.37
C PHE A 217 0.74 -13.93 6.18
N VAL A 218 0.28 -13.22 7.21
CA VAL A 218 -0.84 -12.27 7.11
C VAL A 218 -0.55 -11.18 6.08
N LEU A 219 0.65 -10.61 6.05
CA LEU A 219 1.06 -9.62 5.04
C LEU A 219 1.13 -10.19 3.62
N ARG A 220 1.57 -11.46 3.46
CA ARG A 220 1.48 -12.16 2.17
C ARG A 220 0.04 -12.42 1.75
N LEU A 221 -0.85 -12.67 2.71
CA LEU A 221 -2.27 -12.89 2.47
C LEU A 221 -2.97 -11.59 2.06
N LEU A 222 -2.65 -10.48 2.73
CA LEU A 222 -3.08 -9.13 2.37
C LEU A 222 -2.56 -8.77 0.96
N GLY A 223 -1.28 -9.01 0.68
CA GLY A 223 -0.70 -8.81 -0.65
C GLY A 223 -1.31 -9.66 -1.77
N ARG A 224 -1.79 -10.88 -1.46
CA ARG A 224 -2.56 -11.72 -2.40
C ARG A 224 -4.01 -11.26 -2.58
N LEU A 225 -4.58 -10.60 -1.58
CA LEU A 225 -5.95 -10.09 -1.58
C LEU A 225 -6.09 -8.69 -2.19
N GLY A 226 -5.01 -8.12 -2.76
CA GLY A 226 -5.03 -6.76 -3.27
C GLY A 226 -5.17 -5.71 -2.15
N ILE A 227 -4.69 -6.05 -0.96
CA ILE A 227 -4.56 -5.17 0.19
C ILE A 227 -3.08 -4.83 0.31
#